data_AF-A0A953S5K2-F1
#
_entry.id   AF-A0A953S5K2-F1
#
_cell.length_a   1.000
_cell.length_b   1.000
_cell.length_c   1.000
_cell.angle_alpha   90.00
_cell.angle_beta   90.00
_cell.angle_gamma   90.00
#
_symmetry.space_group_name_H-M   'P 1'
#
loop_
_entity.id
_entity.type
_entity.pdbx_description
1 polymer ?
#
loop_
_entity_poly.entity_id
_entity_poly.type
_entity_poly.pdbx_seq_one_letter_code
_entity_poly.pdbx_strand_id
1 'polypeptide(L)' 'MNMTCKATIRLICEYLEGRLTPHVASEVQRHLALCNNCRTVFQAATLTLEVYFDREADSPATHHSGIA' A
#
# COMPACT_ATOMS: atom_id res chain seq x y z
N MET A 1 -2.71 -8.44 -22.07
CA MET A 1 -1.32 -8.75 -21.66
C MET A 1 -1.34 -9.08 -20.18
N ASN A 2 -0.72 -10.17 -19.74
CA ASN A 2 -0.76 -10.59 -18.34
C ASN A 2 0.27 -9.78 -17.52
N MET A 3 -0.13 -9.12 -16.43
CA MET A 3 0.81 -8.44 -15.53
C MET A 3 1.86 -9.41 -14.97
N THR A 4 3.12 -8.96 -14.90
CA THR A 4 4.22 -9.71 -14.30
C THR A 4 4.30 -9.44 -12.79
N CYS A 5 4.94 -10.34 -12.02
CA CYS A 5 5.19 -10.09 -10.60
C CYS A 5 5.97 -8.78 -10.38
N LYS A 6 6.97 -8.51 -11.22
CA LYS A 6 7.78 -7.28 -11.16
C LYS A 6 6.94 -6.02 -11.36
N ALA A 7 6.03 -6.02 -12.35
CA ALA A 7 5.12 -4.91 -12.56
C ALA A 7 4.14 -4.75 -11.39
N THR A 8 3.56 -5.86 -10.93
CA THR A 8 2.61 -5.87 -9.81
C THR A 8 3.25 -5.30 -8.54
N ILE A 9 4.43 -5.78 -8.14
CA ILE A 9 5.12 -5.33 -6.91
C ILE A 9 5.40 -3.83 -6.95
N ARG A 10 5.79 -3.28 -8.10
CA ARG A 10 6.04 -1.84 -8.27
C ARG A 10 4.79 -0.97 -8.09
N LEU A 11 3.61 -1.56 -8.31
CA LEU A 11 2.33 -0.86 -8.25
C LEU A 11 1.60 -1.08 -6.91
N ILE A 12 2.12 -1.90 -5.99
CA ILE A 12 1.43 -2.24 -4.74
C ILE A 12 1.12 -0.99 -3.89
N CYS A 13 2.07 -0.07 -3.73
CA CYS A 13 1.83 1.15 -2.95
C CYS A 13 0.73 2.01 -3.60
N GLU A 14 0.87 2.32 -4.90
CA GLU A 14 -0.14 3.10 -5.62
C GLU A 14 -1.52 2.44 -5.65
N TYR A 15 -1.57 1.10 -5.67
CA TYR A 15 -2.80 0.32 -5.56
C TYR A 15 -3.43 0.48 -4.18
N LEU A 16 -2.65 0.35 -3.11
CA LEU A 16 -3.11 0.53 -1.72
C LEU A 16 -3.61 1.97 -1.48
N GLU A 17 -2.98 2.94 -2.12
CA GLU A 17 -3.33 4.37 -2.01
C GLU A 17 -4.45 4.78 -2.98
N GLY A 18 -5.01 3.84 -3.76
CA GLY A 18 -6.13 4.10 -4.67
C GLY A 18 -5.81 5.03 -5.86
N ARG A 19 -4.53 5.16 -6.23
CA ARG A 19 -4.07 6.10 -7.27
C ARG A 19 -3.98 5.51 -8.68
N LEU A 20 -4.26 4.22 -8.83
CA LEU A 20 -4.24 3.55 -10.13
C LEU A 20 -5.52 3.80 -10.91
N THR A 21 -5.42 3.83 -12.24
CA THR A 21 -6.61 3.84 -13.09
C THR A 21 -7.41 2.54 -12.90
N PRO A 22 -8.74 2.54 -13.09
CA PRO A 22 -9.58 1.36 -12.85
C PRO A 22 -9.12 0.10 -13.61
N HIS A 23 -8.62 0.28 -14.82
CA HIS A 23 -8.08 -0.80 -15.64
C HIS A 23 -6.81 -1.40 -15.02
N VAL A 24 -5.85 -0.57 -14.59
CA VAL A 24 -4.59 -1.05 -13.99
C VAL A 24 -4.84 -1.67 -12.61
N ALA A 25 -5.73 -1.09 -11.81
CA ALA A 25 -6.14 -1.66 -10.53
C ALA A 25 -6.76 -3.07 -10.71
N SER A 26 -7.61 -3.25 -11.71
CA SER A 26 -8.22 -4.55 -12.03
C SER A 26 -7.17 -5.60 -12.40
N GLU A 27 -6.16 -5.22 -13.18
CA GLU A 27 -5.07 -6.13 -13.55
C GLU A 27 -4.17 -6.51 -12.37
N VAL A 28 -3.89 -5.56 -11.46
CA VAL A 28 -3.19 -5.82 -10.20
C VAL A 28 -4.00 -6.77 -9.32
N GLN A 29 -5.29 -6.47 -9.10
CA GLN A 29 -6.19 -7.30 -8.31
C GLN A 29 -6.25 -8.74 -8.85
N ARG A 30 -6.38 -8.90 -10.17
CA ARG A 30 -6.39 -10.20 -10.83
C ARG A 30 -5.09 -10.97 -10.61
N HIS A 31 -3.94 -10.29 -10.68
CA HIS A 31 -2.65 -10.93 -10.41
C HIS A 31 -2.50 -11.35 -8.94
N LEU A 32 -2.91 -10.49 -7.99
CA LEU A 32 -2.90 -10.79 -6.55
C LEU A 32 -3.79 -12.00 -6.20
N ALA A 33 -4.91 -12.17 -6.89
CA ALA A 33 -5.79 -13.33 -6.69
C ALA A 33 -5.09 -14.66 -7.07
N LEU A 34 -4.29 -14.65 -8.13
CA LEU A 34 -3.69 -15.85 -8.74
C LEU A 34 -2.24 -16.14 -8.29
N CYS A 35 -1.51 -15.13 -7.81
CA CYS A 35 -0.09 -15.25 -7.47
C CYS A 35 0.14 -15.18 -5.96
N ASN A 36 0.54 -16.31 -5.37
CA ASN A 36 0.79 -16.39 -3.93
C ASN A 36 1.91 -15.44 -3.47
N ASN A 37 3.01 -15.35 -4.22
CA ASN A 37 4.14 -14.49 -3.86
C ASN A 37 3.75 -13.02 -3.82
N CYS A 38 3.02 -12.53 -4.83
CA CYS A 38 2.56 -11.14 -4.86
C CYS A 38 1.52 -10.85 -3.77
N ARG A 39 0.67 -11.82 -3.43
CA ARG A 39 -0.27 -11.71 -2.30
C ARG A 39 0.46 -11.58 -0.96
N THR A 40 1.51 -12.36 -0.73
CA THR A 40 2.34 -12.22 0.48
C THR A 40 2.99 -10.83 0.56
N VAL A 41 3.56 -10.33 -0.55
CA VAL A 41 4.14 -8.97 -0.58
C VAL A 41 3.09 -7.90 -0.31
N PHE A 42 1.90 -8.05 -0.90
CA PHE A 42 0.77 -7.13 -0.68
C PHE A 42 0.33 -7.11 0.80
N GLN A 43 0.21 -8.27 1.44
CA GLN A 43 -0.13 -8.36 2.85
C GLN A 43 0.94 -7.73 3.75
N ALA A 44 2.22 -7.97 3.45
CA ALA A 44 3.32 -7.36 4.19
C ALA A 44 3.33 -5.82 4.04
N ALA A 45 3.10 -5.31 2.84
CA ALA A 45 2.97 -3.87 2.60
C ALA A 45 1.78 -3.26 3.36
N THR A 46 0.62 -3.93 3.32
CA THR A 46 -0.59 -3.51 4.05
C THR A 46 -0.32 -3.42 5.56
N LEU A 47 0.22 -4.49 6.15
CA LEU A 47 0.57 -4.52 7.57
C LEU A 47 1.58 -3.43 7.96
N THR A 48 2.57 -3.17 7.09
CA THR A 48 3.56 -2.12 7.34
C THR A 48 2.91 -0.75 7.41
N LEU A 49 1.95 -0.46 6.51
CA LEU A 49 1.21 0.81 6.51
C LEU A 49 0.26 0.92 7.71
N GLU A 50 -0.48 -0.14 8.03
CA GLU A 50 -1.36 -0.20 9.21
C GLU A 50 -0.57 0.14 10.48
N VAL A 51 0.55 -0.57 10.72
CA VAL A 51 1.41 -0.32 11.90
C VAL A 51 2.00 1.09 11.90
N TYR A 52 2.36 1.63 10.73
CA TYR A 52 2.94 2.96 10.65
C TYR A 52 1.91 4.04 11.01
N PHE A 53 0.72 3.99 10.42
CA PHE A 53 -0.33 5.00 10.63
C PHE A 53 -1.07 4.84 11.97
N ASP A 54 -1.22 3.61 12.49
CA ASP A 54 -1.77 3.40 13.83
C ASP A 54 -0.86 4.00 14.91
N ARG A 55 0.46 3.97 14.70
CA ARG A 55 1.44 4.59 15.61
C ARG A 55 1.52 6.10 15.49
N GLU A 56 1.20 6.67 14.34
CA GLU A 56 1.05 8.13 14.18
C GLU A 56 -0.19 8.65 14.91
N ALA A 57 -1.28 7.87 14.94
CA ALA A 57 -2.50 8.22 15.68
C ALA A 57 -2.31 8.22 17.22
N ASP A 58 -1.37 7.42 17.73
CA ASP A 58 -1.06 7.32 19.17
C ASP A 58 0.10 8.24 19.61
N SER A 59 0.69 9.01 18.68
CA SER A 59 1.62 10.08 19.06
C SER A 59 0.82 11.32 19.47
N PRO A 60 0.86 11.75 20.75
CA PRO A 60 0.29 13.03 21.12
C PRO A 60 1.06 14.08 20.35
N ALA A 61 0.38 14.76 19.43
CA ALA A 61 0.92 15.91 18.73
C ALA A 61 1.50 16.87 19.77
N THR A 62 2.83 16.92 19.87
CA THR A 62 3.53 17.98 20.56
C THR A 62 3.25 19.25 19.75
N HIS A 63 2.15 19.92 20.10
CA HIS A 63 1.94 21.33 19.85
C HIS A 63 3.08 22.08 20.53
N HIS A 64 4.23 22.18 19.85
CA HIS A 64 5.21 23.20 20.16
C HIS A 64 4.60 24.53 19.69
N SER A 65 3.75 25.10 20.56
CA SER A 65 3.38 26.51 20.49
C SER A 65 4.64 27.33 20.33
N GLY A 66 4.70 28.12 19.26
CA GLY A 66 5.72 29.14 19.08
C GLY A 66 5.76 30.03 20.32
N ILE A 67 6.94 30.13 20.91
CA ILE A 67 7.20 31.03 22.03
C ILE A 67 7.84 32.29 21.43
N ALA A 68 7.12 33.40 21.61
CA ALA A 68 7.54 34.81 21.63
C ALA A 68 8.39 35.35 20.47
#